data_AF-A0A820Q931-F1
#
_entry.id   AF-A0A820Q931-F1
#
_cell.length_a   1.000
_cell.length_b   1.000
_cell.length_c   1.000
_cell.angle_alpha   90.00
_cell.angle_beta   90.00
_cell.angle_gamma   90.00
#
_symmetry.space_group_name_H-M   'P 1'
#
loop_
_entity.id
_entity.type
_entity.pdbx_description
1 polymer ?
#
loop_
_entity_poly.entity_id
_entity_poly.type
_entity_poly.pdbx_seq_one_letter_code
_entity_poly.pdbx_strand_id
1 'polypeptide(L)'
;MKEKQAICFTEELRNLFILMLKSPRCSINPDRAIKKFKNTRKLCGVDFSHEDCSEFATHLIDLAELAYETVGKKFEDFFFFL
;
A
#
# COMPACT_ATOMS: atom_id res chain seq x y z
N MET A 1 14.03 8.76 0.13
CA MET A 1 13.01 8.76 1.21
C MET A 1 11.65 8.24 0.73
N LYS A 2 11.17 8.68 -0.45
CA LYS A 2 9.88 8.25 -1.01
C LYS A 2 9.79 6.72 -1.25
N GLU A 3 10.80 6.12 -1.85
CA GLU A 3 10.90 4.68 -2.12
C GLU A 3 10.77 3.80 -0.86
N LYS A 4 11.52 4.11 0.21
CA LYS A 4 11.42 3.38 1.49
C LYS A 4 10.00 3.42 2.06
N GLN A 5 9.27 4.52 1.86
CA GLN A 5 7.90 4.62 2.33
C GLN A 5 6.91 3.90 1.43
N ALA A 6 7.13 3.90 0.11
CA ALA A 6 6.38 3.06 -0.82
C ALA A 6 6.50 1.58 -0.41
N ILE A 7 7.72 1.10 -0.15
CA ILE A 7 7.95 -0.26 0.36
C ILE A 7 7.21 -0.50 1.68
N CYS A 8 7.38 0.38 2.67
CA CYS A 8 6.70 0.24 3.97
C CYS A 8 5.18 0.23 3.86
N PHE A 9 4.62 0.98 2.91
CA PHE A 9 3.18 1.01 2.65
C PHE A 9 2.74 -0.29 1.98
N THR A 10 3.43 -0.74 0.93
CA THR A 10 3.12 -1.98 0.20
C THR A 10 3.23 -3.21 1.10
N GLU A 11 4.18 -3.25 2.03
CA GLU A 11 4.27 -4.29 3.06
C GLU A 11 3.06 -4.29 4.01
N GLU A 12 2.62 -3.11 4.47
CA GLU A 12 1.45 -3.01 5.34
C GLU A 12 0.16 -3.37 4.60
N LEU A 13 0.06 -2.99 3.31
CA LEU A 13 -1.04 -3.37 2.43
C LEU A 13 -1.11 -4.89 2.25
N ARG A 14 0.04 -5.56 2.06
CA ARG A 14 0.12 -7.03 2.03
C ARG A 14 -0.38 -7.64 3.34
N ASN A 15 0.04 -7.11 4.49
CA ASN A 15 -0.41 -7.60 5.79
C ASN A 15 -1.93 -7.46 5.95
N LEU A 16 -2.50 -6.34 5.49
CA LEU A 16 -3.94 -6.12 5.49
C LEU A 16 -4.67 -7.15 4.62
N PHE A 17 -4.18 -7.44 3.41
CA PHE A 17 -4.76 -8.47 2.54
C PHE A 17 -4.68 -9.87 3.16
N ILE A 18 -3.57 -10.22 3.80
CA ILE A 18 -3.45 -11.49 4.54
C ILE A 18 -4.51 -11.59 5.64
N LEU A 19 -4.74 -10.50 6.39
CA LEU A 19 -5.80 -10.46 7.40
C LEU A 19 -7.18 -10.60 6.78
N MET A 20 -7.47 -9.94 5.65
CA MET A 20 -8.75 -10.08 4.95
C MET A 20 -9.02 -11.51 4.47
N LEU A 21 -7.98 -12.23 4.03
CA LEU A 21 -8.11 -13.59 3.51
C LEU A 21 -8.17 -14.66 4.60
N LYS A 22 -7.43 -14.47 5.71
CA LYS A 22 -7.20 -15.54 6.70
C LYS A 22 -7.91 -15.31 8.04
N SER A 23 -8.32 -14.09 8.34
CA SER A 23 -8.97 -13.80 9.62
C SER A 23 -10.38 -14.38 9.64
N PRO A 24 -10.82 -15.00 10.75
CA PRO A 24 -12.21 -15.44 10.92
C PRO A 24 -13.15 -14.28 11.26
N ARG A 25 -12.64 -13.05 11.41
CA ARG A 25 -13.44 -11.87 11.76
C ARG A 25 -14.24 -11.39 10.56
N CYS A 26 -15.49 -10.97 10.80
CA CYS A 26 -16.34 -10.36 9.78
C CYS A 26 -15.89 -8.96 9.32
N SER A 27 -14.99 -8.32 10.07
CA SER A 27 -14.42 -7.02 9.74
C SER A 27 -12.94 -6.94 10.13
N ILE A 28 -12.17 -6.20 9.33
CA ILE A 28 -10.74 -5.97 9.52
C ILE A 28 -10.52 -4.47 9.65
N ASN A 29 -9.65 -4.06 10.57
CA ASN A 29 -9.29 -2.66 10.74
C ASN A 29 -8.16 -2.27 9.76
N PRO A 30 -8.39 -1.34 8.81
CA PRO A 30 -7.38 -0.88 7.85
C PRO A 30 -6.55 0.32 8.32
N ASP A 31 -6.75 0.85 9.53
CA ASP A 31 -6.19 2.12 10.02
C ASP A 31 -4.66 2.22 9.85
N ARG A 32 -3.95 1.11 10.06
CA ARG A 32 -2.49 1.09 9.95
C ARG A 32 -2.04 1.28 8.50
N ALA A 33 -2.70 0.63 7.54
CA ALA A 33 -2.42 0.81 6.11
C ALA A 33 -2.81 2.23 5.65
N ILE A 34 -3.97 2.74 6.09
CA ILE A 34 -4.43 4.10 5.78
C ILE A 34 -3.44 5.14 6.33
N LYS A 35 -2.95 4.97 7.56
CA LYS A 35 -1.96 5.87 8.15
C LYS A 35 -0.65 5.87 7.35
N LYS A 36 -0.21 4.70 6.89
CA LYS A 36 0.99 4.59 6.04
C LYS A 36 0.78 5.28 4.69
N PHE A 37 -0.36 5.06 4.05
CA PHE A 37 -0.74 5.70 2.78
C PHE A 37 -0.76 7.24 2.87
N LYS A 38 -1.37 7.78 3.93
CA LYS A 38 -1.40 9.24 4.18
C LYS A 38 -0.01 9.82 4.39
N ASN A 39 0.90 9.08 5.04
CA ASN A 39 2.28 9.53 5.22
C ASN A 39 3.03 9.59 3.87
N THR A 40 2.82 8.61 2.98
CA THR A 40 3.37 8.65 1.62
C THR A 40 2.84 9.85 0.84
N ARG A 41 1.52 10.12 0.90
CA ARG A 41 0.88 11.25 0.21
C ARG A 41 1.34 12.62 0.72
N LYS A 42 1.47 12.81 2.03
CA LYS A 42 2.01 14.06 2.62
C LYS A 42 3.40 14.42 2.08
N LEU A 43 4.25 13.41 1.85
CA LEU A 43 5.57 13.63 1.25
C LEU A 43 5.55 13.93 -0.25
N CYS A 44 4.43 13.65 -0.92
CA CYS A 44 4.19 14.02 -2.30
C CYS A 44 3.54 15.40 -2.45
N GLY A 45 3.26 16.10 -1.34
CA GLY A 45 2.64 17.44 -1.36
C GLY A 45 1.16 17.42 -1.72
N VAL A 46 0.51 16.27 -1.54
CA VAL A 46 -0.87 16.04 -1.95
C VAL A 46 -1.77 16.03 -0.71
N ASP A 47 -2.68 17.01 -0.61
CA ASP A 47 -3.58 17.19 0.53
C ASP A 47 -5.03 16.97 0.07
N PHE A 48 -5.71 15.96 0.62
CA PHE A 48 -7.11 15.66 0.30
C PHE A 48 -7.95 15.42 1.55
N SER A 49 -8.99 16.24 1.70
CA SER A 49 -10.03 16.10 2.71
C SER A 49 -11.16 15.13 2.28
N HIS A 50 -11.23 14.80 0.98
CA HIS A 50 -12.12 13.78 0.39
C HIS A 50 -11.38 13.10 -0.78
N GLU A 51 -11.32 11.77 -0.80
CA GLU A 51 -10.65 11.01 -1.86
C GLU A 51 -11.67 10.52 -2.90
N ASP A 52 -11.46 10.88 -4.16
CA ASP A 52 -12.04 10.14 -5.29
C ASP A 52 -11.44 8.73 -5.27
N CYS A 53 -12.28 7.70 -5.36
CA CYS A 53 -11.84 6.30 -5.41
C CYS A 53 -10.88 6.05 -6.59
N SER A 54 -11.07 6.76 -7.69
CA SER A 54 -10.23 6.68 -8.89
C SER A 54 -8.84 7.22 -8.60
N GLU A 55 -8.76 8.38 -7.94
CA GLU A 55 -7.48 8.99 -7.58
C GLU A 55 -6.73 8.15 -6.54
N PHE A 56 -7.44 7.65 -5.53
CA PHE A 56 -6.89 6.70 -4.57
C PHE A 56 -6.29 5.48 -5.28
N ALA A 57 -7.03 4.89 -6.24
CA ALA A 57 -6.58 3.73 -6.99
C ALA A 57 -5.33 4.03 -7.83
N THR A 58 -5.28 5.17 -8.51
CA THR A 58 -4.09 5.58 -9.28
C THR A 58 -2.86 5.66 -8.38
N HIS A 59 -2.94 6.36 -7.24
CA HIS A 59 -1.79 6.44 -6.34
C HIS A 59 -1.42 5.12 -5.68
N LEU A 60 -2.40 4.26 -5.43
CA LEU A 60 -2.16 2.92 -4.92
C LEU A 60 -1.29 2.13 -5.91
N ILE A 61 -1.63 2.21 -7.21
CA ILE A 61 -0.87 1.55 -8.29
C ILE A 61 0.53 2.17 -8.39
N ASP A 62 0.65 3.49 -8.46
CA ASP A 62 1.96 4.18 -8.56
C ASP A 62 2.91 3.78 -7.42
N LEU A 63 2.39 3.69 -6.18
CA LEU A 63 3.19 3.29 -5.02
C LEU A 63 3.58 1.81 -5.07
N ALA A 64 2.71 0.95 -5.57
CA ALA A 64 2.99 -0.46 -5.75
C ALA A 64 4.06 -0.67 -6.83
N GLU A 65 3.96 0.02 -7.97
CA GLU A 65 4.95 0.01 -9.05
C GLU A 65 6.29 0.55 -8.55
N LEU A 66 6.31 1.69 -7.86
CA LEU A 66 7.56 2.24 -7.30
C LEU A 66 8.21 1.28 -6.31
N ALA A 67 7.42 0.63 -5.44
CA ALA A 67 7.94 -0.38 -4.53
C ALA A 67 8.48 -1.60 -5.29
N TYR A 68 7.79 -2.03 -6.34
CA TYR A 68 8.20 -3.13 -7.21
C TYR A 68 9.53 -2.83 -7.90
N GLU A 69 9.66 -1.69 -8.56
CA GLU A 69 10.88 -1.27 -9.25
C GLU A 69 12.06 -1.13 -8.29
N THR A 70 11.83 -0.56 -7.11
CA THR A 70 12.87 -0.40 -6.07
C THR A 70 13.36 -1.76 -5.56
N VAL A 71 12.46 -2.73 -5.40
CA VAL A 71 12.76 -4.08 -4.91
C VAL A 71 13.04 -5.06 -6.07
N GLY A 72 12.99 -4.57 -7.31
CA GLY A 72 12.90 -5.28 -8.61
C GLY A 72 14.06 -6.18 -9.01
N LYS A 73 14.79 -6.74 -8.05
CA LYS A 73 15.59 -7.96 -8.23
C LYS A 73 15.15 -9.12 -7.32
N LYS A 74 14.06 -9.02 -6.57
CA LYS A 74 13.53 -10.10 -5.69
C LYS A 74 12.00 -10.27 -5.74
N PHE A 75 11.33 -9.83 -6.80
CA PHE A 75 9.86 -9.71 -6.84
C PHE A 75 9.12 -10.86 -7.54
N GLU A 76 9.83 -11.81 -8.18
CA GLU A 76 9.20 -13.05 -8.67
C GLU A 76 8.48 -13.82 -7.55
N ASP A 77 8.91 -13.63 -6.29
CA ASP A 77 8.30 -14.28 -5.11
C ASP A 77 7.02 -13.60 -4.58
N PHE A 78 6.68 -12.38 -5.00
CA PHE A 78 5.60 -11.61 -4.34
C PHE A 78 4.19 -11.97 -4.85
N PHE A 79 4.05 -12.33 -6.13
CA PHE A 79 2.79 -12.74 -6.74
C PHE A 79 2.62 -14.27 -6.84
N PHE A 80 3.68 -15.06 -6.66
CA PHE A 80 3.59 -16.52 -6.73
C PHE A 80 3.03 -17.20 -5.46
N PHE A 81 2.85 -16.45 -4.36
CA PHE A 81 2.43 -16.98 -3.05
C PHE A 81 1.09 -16.43 -2.54
N LEU A 82 0.36 -15.66 -3.36
CA LEU A 82 -1.07 -15.41 -3.18
C LEU A 82 -1.86 -16.41 -4.03
#